data_AF-I3T696-F1
#
_entry.id   AF-I3T696-F1
#
_cell.length_a   1.000
_cell.length_b   1.000
_cell.length_c   1.000
_cell.angle_alpha   90.00
_cell.angle_beta   90.00
_cell.angle_gamma   90.00
#
_symmetry.space_group_name_H-M   'P 1'
#
loop_
_entity.id
_entity.type
_entity.pdbx_description
1 polymer ?
#
loop_
_entity_poly.entity_id
_entity_poly.type
_entity_poly.pdbx_seq_one_letter_code
_entity_poly.pdbx_strand_id
1 'polypeptide(L)'
;MQFTSQLLLLHSFFFFFLITSSSSSLSQSNQFCEAGIAESACGTGIPSSSKLLIKGGTVVNAHHQHVADVYVEDGIIVAVDPDINVGDDVNVIDATGKFVMPGGIDPHTHLAIEGLDITSVDDFFSGQAAALAGGTTMHIDFIIPSNGNLSAAFDVYEKKAKKSCMDYGFHVAITKWDEGVSRDMELMVKRKYQLF
;
A
#
# COMPACT_ATOMS: atom_id res chain seq x y z
N MET A 1 -19.53 18.96 -70.73
CA MET A 1 -19.10 19.10 -69.33
C MET A 1 -18.01 18.06 -69.09
N GLN A 2 -16.74 18.39 -69.37
CA GLN A 2 -15.70 18.78 -68.39
C GLN A 2 -15.54 17.74 -67.26
N PHE A 3 -14.53 16.87 -67.32
CA PHE A 3 -13.10 17.02 -66.97
C PHE A 3 -12.79 16.67 -65.50
N THR A 4 -11.74 15.87 -65.40
CA THR A 4 -11.05 15.18 -64.29
C THR A 4 -10.49 16.04 -63.14
N SER A 5 -10.29 15.40 -61.97
CA SER A 5 -9.00 15.22 -61.26
C SER A 5 -8.87 15.77 -59.82
N GLN A 6 -8.12 14.99 -59.01
CA GLN A 6 -7.42 15.25 -57.73
C GLN A 6 -8.23 15.33 -56.43
N LEU A 7 -7.72 14.98 -55.23
CA LEU A 7 -6.61 14.16 -54.69
C LEU A 7 -6.68 14.35 -53.15
N LEU A 8 -6.01 13.47 -52.39
CA LEU A 8 -5.64 13.50 -50.95
C LEU A 8 -6.59 12.72 -50.03
N LEU A 9 -6.27 11.47 -49.63
CA LEU A 9 -5.19 11.00 -48.74
C LEU A 9 -5.15 11.70 -47.38
N LEU A 10 -5.57 10.99 -46.32
CA LEU A 10 -4.68 10.74 -45.19
C LEU A 10 -5.08 9.43 -44.47
N HIS A 11 -4.19 8.44 -44.55
CA HIS A 11 -4.14 7.30 -43.66
C HIS A 11 -3.59 7.77 -42.30
N SER A 12 -4.14 7.27 -41.20
CA SER A 12 -3.45 7.22 -39.90
C SER A 12 -3.76 5.87 -39.27
N PHE A 13 -2.91 4.89 -39.56
CA PHE A 13 -1.82 4.45 -38.68
C PHE A 13 -2.37 3.67 -37.48
N PHE A 14 -2.71 2.40 -37.77
CA PHE A 14 -2.54 1.30 -36.84
C PHE A 14 -1.08 1.30 -36.37
N PHE A 15 -0.81 1.78 -35.15
CA PHE A 15 0.48 1.58 -34.51
C PHE A 15 0.43 0.23 -33.78
N PHE A 16 0.86 -0.79 -34.50
CA PHE A 16 1.30 -2.06 -33.94
C PHE A 16 2.65 -1.79 -33.27
N PHE A 17 2.70 -1.66 -31.95
CA PHE A 17 3.98 -1.63 -31.26
C PHE A 17 4.50 -3.07 -31.17
N LEU A 18 5.46 -3.40 -32.05
CA LEU A 18 6.37 -4.51 -31.85
C LEU A 18 7.18 -4.21 -30.59
N ILE A 19 6.84 -4.84 -29.47
CA ILE A 19 7.79 -5.00 -28.37
C ILE A 19 8.63 -6.22 -28.72
N THR A 20 9.87 -5.95 -29.11
CA THR A 20 10.91 -6.97 -29.21
C THR A 20 11.10 -7.60 -27.84
N SER A 21 10.88 -8.91 -27.76
CA SER A 21 11.20 -9.73 -26.60
C SER A 21 12.71 -9.76 -26.36
N SER A 22 13.19 -8.96 -25.42
CA SER A 22 14.43 -9.25 -24.68
C SER A 22 14.02 -9.85 -23.33
N SER A 23 14.10 -11.17 -23.26
CA SER A 23 13.95 -11.92 -22.01
C SER A 23 15.07 -11.53 -21.05
N SER A 24 14.75 -10.67 -20.09
CA SER A 24 15.48 -10.54 -18.82
C SER A 24 14.46 -10.63 -17.70
N SER A 25 14.67 -11.57 -16.78
CA SER A 25 13.79 -11.83 -15.65
C SER A 25 13.80 -10.63 -14.69
N LEU A 26 12.82 -9.75 -14.82
CA LEU A 26 12.61 -8.65 -13.90
C LEU A 26 11.97 -9.19 -12.62
N SER A 27 12.71 -9.05 -11.52
CA SER A 27 12.21 -9.23 -10.15
C SER A 27 11.03 -8.28 -9.91
N GLN A 28 9.94 -8.79 -9.32
CA GLN A 28 8.73 -8.02 -8.97
C GLN A 28 8.99 -6.79 -8.08
N SER A 29 10.19 -6.67 -7.51
CA SER A 29 10.60 -5.55 -6.65
C SER A 29 10.81 -4.21 -7.37
N ASN A 30 10.95 -4.17 -8.70
CA ASN A 30 11.47 -2.99 -9.39
C ASN A 30 10.40 -2.14 -10.11
N GLN A 31 9.11 -2.48 -9.98
CA GLN A 31 8.07 -1.84 -10.79
C GLN A 31 7.70 -0.41 -10.33
N PHE A 32 8.05 -0.02 -9.10
CA PHE A 32 7.75 1.32 -8.56
C PHE A 32 8.93 2.31 -8.62
N CYS A 33 10.16 1.85 -8.84
CA CYS A 33 11.32 2.74 -8.93
C CYS A 33 11.34 3.58 -10.23
N GLU A 34 10.57 3.20 -11.24
CA GLU A 34 10.60 3.84 -12.56
C GLU A 34 9.63 5.04 -12.68
N ALA A 35 8.87 5.35 -11.61
CA ALA A 35 7.92 6.47 -11.57
C ALA A 35 8.53 7.83 -11.17
N GLY A 36 9.86 7.95 -11.08
CA GLY A 36 10.54 9.26 -11.16
C GLY A 36 10.69 10.06 -9.86
N ILE A 37 10.96 9.40 -8.73
CA ILE A 37 11.46 10.09 -7.52
C ILE A 37 12.83 9.52 -7.15
N ALA A 38 13.87 10.28 -7.49
CA ALA A 38 15.28 10.15 -7.07
C ALA A 38 16.01 8.82 -7.39
N GLU A 39 17.03 8.92 -8.26
CA GLU A 39 18.15 7.97 -8.27
C GLU A 39 18.93 8.06 -6.95
N SER A 40 18.55 7.27 -5.94
CA SER A 40 19.51 6.80 -4.94
C SER A 40 19.01 5.57 -4.17
N ALA A 41 19.76 4.49 -4.36
CA ALA A 41 19.94 3.34 -3.47
C ALA A 41 18.78 2.36 -3.26
N CYS A 42 18.61 1.46 -4.24
CA CYS A 42 18.25 0.08 -3.95
C CYS A 42 19.52 -0.69 -3.55
N GLY A 43 19.70 -0.96 -2.26
CA GLY A 43 20.71 -1.91 -1.76
C GLY A 43 21.63 -1.39 -0.65
N THR A 44 21.39 -1.89 0.56
CA THR A 44 22.28 -1.91 1.74
C THR A 44 22.91 -0.59 2.18
N GLY A 45 22.17 0.11 3.06
CA GLY A 45 22.66 1.18 3.92
C GLY A 45 21.52 2.07 4.40
N ILE A 46 20.87 1.75 5.52
CA ILE A 46 20.06 2.75 6.22
C ILE A 46 21.01 3.46 7.19
N PRO A 47 21.51 4.65 6.80
CA PRO A 47 21.46 5.75 7.76
C PRO A 47 21.22 7.08 7.02
N SER A 48 19.96 7.37 6.74
CA SER A 48 19.47 8.74 6.63
C SER A 48 18.13 8.74 7.35
N SER A 49 18.04 9.49 8.45
CA SER A 49 16.76 9.68 9.12
C SER A 49 15.77 10.25 8.12
N SER A 50 14.61 9.62 7.95
CA SER A 50 13.61 10.11 7.00
C SER A 50 12.88 11.29 7.62
N LYS A 51 13.28 12.51 7.23
CA LYS A 51 12.70 13.75 7.73
C LYS A 51 11.77 14.36 6.69
N LEU A 52 10.51 14.56 7.07
CA LEU A 52 9.46 15.10 6.22
C LEU A 52 8.70 16.20 6.96
N LEU A 53 8.51 17.35 6.30
CA LEU A 53 7.60 18.40 6.73
C LEU A 53 6.44 18.51 5.73
N ILE A 54 5.21 18.38 6.21
CA ILE A 54 4.00 18.71 5.44
C ILE A 54 3.58 20.12 5.88
N LYS A 55 3.73 21.13 5.02
CA LYS A 55 3.63 22.56 5.39
C LYS A 55 2.32 23.20 4.92
N GLY A 56 1.72 24.04 5.77
CA GLY A 56 0.59 24.93 5.43
C GLY A 56 -0.76 24.24 5.24
N GLY A 57 -0.88 22.98 5.64
CA GLY A 57 -2.10 22.20 5.48
C GLY A 57 -3.17 22.54 6.51
N THR A 58 -4.43 22.16 6.21
CA THR A 58 -5.45 22.04 7.24
C THR A 58 -5.38 20.64 7.82
N VAL A 59 -4.81 20.50 9.02
CA VAL A 59 -4.75 19.23 9.73
C VAL A 59 -6.13 18.90 10.28
N VAL A 60 -6.66 17.72 9.94
CA VAL A 60 -7.99 17.26 10.34
C VAL A 60 -7.87 15.99 11.14
N ASN A 61 -8.38 16.02 12.36
CA ASN A 61 -8.60 14.86 13.21
C ASN A 61 -10.11 14.61 13.36
N ALA A 62 -10.49 13.48 13.96
CA ALA A 62 -11.90 13.10 14.15
C ALA A 62 -12.74 14.13 14.94
N HIS A 63 -12.10 15.03 15.68
CA HIS A 63 -12.78 15.97 16.58
C HIS A 63 -12.66 17.44 16.18
N HIS A 64 -11.62 17.82 15.44
CA HIS A 64 -11.36 19.22 15.10
C HIS A 64 -10.44 19.34 13.88
N GLN A 65 -10.37 20.55 13.33
CA GLN A 65 -9.43 20.92 12.28
C GLN A 65 -8.77 22.26 12.58
N HIS A 66 -7.53 22.44 12.16
CA HIS A 66 -6.80 23.70 12.25
C HIS A 66 -5.69 23.76 11.19
N VAL A 67 -5.23 24.97 10.85
CA VAL A 67 -4.07 25.13 9.96
C VAL A 67 -2.80 24.87 10.77
N ALA A 68 -1.98 23.95 10.30
CA ALA A 68 -0.71 23.60 10.93
C ALA A 68 0.21 22.88 9.94
N ASP A 69 1.49 22.85 10.29
CA ASP A 69 2.50 22.00 9.71
C ASP A 69 2.57 20.67 10.48
N VAL A 70 2.93 19.58 9.79
CA VAL A 70 3.14 18.26 10.39
C VAL A 70 4.58 17.82 10.12
N TYR A 71 5.36 17.63 11.17
CA TYR A 71 6.74 17.19 11.08
C TYR A 71 6.87 15.71 11.44
N VAL A 72 7.52 14.95 10.58
CA VAL A 72 7.70 13.50 10.68
C VAL A 72 9.20 13.18 10.63
N GLU A 73 9.65 12.38 11.60
CA GLU A 73 11.00 11.81 11.63
C GLU A 73 10.90 10.30 11.77
N ASP A 74 11.59 9.57 10.90
CA ASP A 74 11.69 8.10 10.96
C ASP A 74 10.33 7.39 11.04
N GLY A 75 9.36 7.92 10.29
CA GLY A 75 7.99 7.40 10.23
C GLY A 75 7.08 7.81 11.38
N ILE A 76 7.56 8.61 12.34
CA ILE A 76 6.80 9.08 13.50
C ILE A 76 6.49 10.56 13.38
N ILE A 77 5.25 10.95 13.66
CA ILE A 77 4.87 12.36 13.79
C ILE A 77 5.48 12.90 15.09
N VAL A 78 6.43 13.82 14.99
CA VAL A 78 7.15 14.39 16.13
C VAL A 78 6.61 15.76 16.55
N ALA A 79 5.97 16.51 15.64
CA ALA A 79 5.35 17.79 15.94
C ALA A 79 4.18 18.12 14.99
N VAL A 80 3.21 18.87 15.52
CA VAL A 80 2.09 19.46 14.76
C VAL A 80 1.87 20.87 15.29
N ASP A 81 2.32 21.88 14.55
CA ASP A 81 2.37 23.27 15.01
C ASP A 81 2.10 24.27 13.86
N PRO A 82 1.66 25.51 14.14
CA PRO A 82 1.27 26.47 13.10
C PRO A 82 2.37 26.88 12.11
N ASP A 83 3.63 26.86 12.53
CA ASP A 83 4.78 27.20 11.69
C ASP A 83 6.05 26.51 12.21
N ILE A 84 6.51 25.49 11.49
CA ILE A 84 7.71 24.74 11.82
C ILE A 84 8.84 25.17 10.88
N ASN A 85 9.98 25.53 11.48
CA ASN A 85 11.22 25.84 10.78
C ASN A 85 12.09 24.59 10.75
N VAL A 86 12.55 24.20 9.56
CA VAL A 86 13.36 23.01 9.34
C VAL A 86 14.66 23.37 8.60
N GLY A 87 15.68 22.51 8.74
CA GLY A 87 16.92 22.64 7.98
C GLY A 87 16.79 22.17 6.54
N ASP A 88 17.84 22.41 5.75
CA ASP A 88 17.89 22.03 4.33
C ASP A 88 17.87 20.51 4.09
N ASP A 89 18.06 19.69 5.13
CA ASP A 89 18.05 18.23 5.10
C ASP A 89 16.64 17.61 5.19
N VAL A 90 15.60 18.44 5.30
CA VAL A 90 14.21 17.99 5.44
C VAL A 90 13.47 18.07 4.11
N ASN A 91 12.82 16.97 3.72
CA ASN A 91 11.92 16.99 2.56
C ASN A 91 10.64 17.77 2.91
N VAL A 92 10.26 18.75 2.09
CA VAL A 92 9.08 19.60 2.35
C VAL A 92 8.01 19.35 1.30
N ILE A 93 6.80 19.03 1.76
CA ILE A 93 5.59 18.92 0.94
C ILE A 93 4.69 20.12 1.25
N ASP A 94 4.38 20.93 0.23
CA ASP A 94 3.41 22.02 0.35
C ASP A 94 1.98 21.47 0.29
N ALA A 95 1.25 21.60 1.40
CA ALA A 95 -0.14 21.21 1.56
C ALA A 95 -1.09 22.43 1.63
N THR A 96 -0.66 23.61 1.18
CA THR A 96 -1.49 24.82 1.17
C THR A 96 -2.82 24.59 0.45
N GLY A 97 -3.93 24.87 1.14
CA GLY A 97 -5.28 24.66 0.62
C GLY A 97 -5.69 23.18 0.50
N LYS A 98 -4.93 22.26 1.10
CA LYS A 98 -5.22 20.82 1.20
C LYS A 98 -5.53 20.41 2.63
N PHE A 99 -6.14 19.24 2.76
CA PHE A 99 -6.34 18.59 4.05
C PHE A 99 -5.21 17.58 4.31
N VAL A 100 -4.71 17.58 5.54
CA VAL A 100 -3.74 16.60 6.03
C VAL A 100 -4.49 15.75 7.07
N MET A 101 -4.71 14.48 6.75
CA MET A 101 -5.57 13.58 7.52
C MET A 101 -4.81 12.31 7.88
N PRO A 102 -5.18 11.62 8.97
CA PRO A 102 -4.78 10.24 9.16
C PRO A 102 -5.13 9.41 7.91
N GLY A 103 -4.22 8.53 7.50
CA GLY A 103 -4.52 7.59 6.44
C GLY A 103 -5.68 6.67 6.83
N GLY A 104 -6.46 6.25 5.84
CA GLY A 104 -7.61 5.38 6.07
C GLY A 104 -7.19 4.04 6.67
N ILE A 105 -8.07 3.46 7.49
CA ILE A 105 -7.95 2.09 7.98
C ILE A 105 -9.14 1.32 7.43
N ASP A 106 -8.87 0.31 6.59
CA ASP A 106 -9.90 -0.59 6.06
C ASP A 106 -9.96 -1.86 6.93
N PRO A 107 -10.97 -2.02 7.80
CA PRO A 107 -11.04 -3.17 8.70
C PRO A 107 -11.59 -4.44 8.02
N HIS A 108 -11.86 -4.44 6.71
CA HIS A 108 -12.50 -5.57 6.05
C HIS A 108 -11.98 -5.79 4.63
N THR A 109 -10.90 -6.55 4.51
CA THR A 109 -10.35 -6.99 3.22
C THR A 109 -10.25 -8.50 3.11
N HIS A 110 -10.12 -8.99 1.87
CA HIS A 110 -9.91 -10.40 1.53
C HIS A 110 -8.86 -10.52 0.42
N LEU A 111 -7.61 -10.19 0.73
CA LEU A 111 -6.49 -10.24 -0.23
C LEU A 111 -5.89 -11.64 -0.35
N ALA A 112 -5.53 -12.04 -1.58
CA ALA A 112 -4.97 -13.36 -1.86
C ALA A 112 -5.80 -14.55 -1.31
N ILE A 113 -7.12 -14.37 -1.14
CA ILE A 113 -7.99 -15.47 -0.72
C ILE A 113 -7.98 -16.56 -1.79
N GLU A 114 -7.80 -17.80 -1.34
CA GLU A 114 -7.80 -19.00 -2.17
C GLU A 114 -8.68 -20.03 -1.46
N GLY A 115 -9.86 -20.30 -1.99
CA GLY A 115 -10.83 -21.21 -1.39
C GLY A 115 -12.25 -20.93 -1.88
N LEU A 116 -13.17 -21.88 -1.68
CA LEU A 116 -14.56 -21.79 -2.16
C LEU A 116 -14.68 -21.61 -3.69
N ASP A 117 -13.81 -22.27 -4.47
CA ASP A 117 -13.73 -22.17 -5.94
C ASP A 117 -13.47 -20.75 -6.50
N ILE A 118 -13.04 -19.82 -5.63
CA ILE A 118 -12.67 -18.46 -6.00
C ILE A 118 -11.22 -18.16 -5.61
N THR A 119 -10.59 -17.32 -6.40
CA THR A 119 -9.28 -16.71 -6.11
C THR A 119 -9.41 -15.21 -6.34
N SER A 120 -8.98 -14.41 -5.36
CA SER A 120 -8.89 -12.96 -5.57
C SER A 120 -7.88 -12.64 -6.66
N VAL A 121 -8.20 -11.65 -7.49
CA VAL A 121 -7.25 -11.11 -8.47
C VAL A 121 -6.14 -10.33 -7.75
N ASP A 122 -6.50 -9.62 -6.68
CA ASP A 122 -5.53 -8.87 -5.88
C ASP A 122 -4.83 -9.75 -4.85
N ASP A 123 -3.50 -9.68 -4.85
CA ASP A 123 -2.66 -10.18 -3.76
C ASP A 123 -2.38 -9.07 -2.74
N PHE A 124 -1.58 -9.36 -1.71
CA PHE A 124 -1.24 -8.38 -0.68
C PHE A 124 -0.53 -7.15 -1.24
N PHE A 125 0.30 -7.29 -2.28
CA PHE A 125 0.98 -6.13 -2.86
C PHE A 125 0.02 -5.30 -3.70
N SER A 126 -0.68 -5.91 -4.66
CA SER A 126 -1.54 -5.15 -5.58
C SER A 126 -2.73 -4.50 -4.86
N GLY A 127 -3.35 -5.22 -3.92
CA GLY A 127 -4.45 -4.70 -3.11
C GLY A 127 -4.02 -3.54 -2.21
N GLN A 128 -2.86 -3.65 -1.55
CA GLN A 128 -2.36 -2.55 -0.71
C GLN A 128 -1.86 -1.36 -1.54
N ALA A 129 -1.26 -1.59 -2.71
CA ALA A 129 -0.91 -0.52 -3.63
C ALA A 129 -2.15 0.27 -4.07
N ALA A 130 -3.25 -0.43 -4.37
CA ALA A 130 -4.54 0.20 -4.66
C ALA A 130 -5.10 0.98 -3.45
N ALA A 131 -4.99 0.42 -2.24
CA ALA A 131 -5.40 1.08 -1.00
C ALA A 131 -4.62 2.39 -0.76
N LEU A 132 -3.29 2.35 -0.89
CA LEU A 132 -2.41 3.51 -0.76
C LEU A 132 -2.71 4.58 -1.81
N ALA A 133 -2.96 4.20 -3.06
CA ALA A 133 -3.37 5.12 -4.11
C ALA A 133 -4.72 5.80 -3.80
N GLY A 134 -5.59 5.14 -3.04
CA GLY A 134 -6.86 5.67 -2.55
C GLY A 134 -6.78 6.44 -1.22
N GLY A 135 -5.61 6.48 -0.56
CA GLY A 135 -5.41 7.16 0.73
C GLY A 135 -5.67 6.29 1.98
N THR A 136 -5.85 4.98 1.83
CA THR A 136 -5.86 4.01 2.93
C THR A 136 -4.43 3.56 3.22
N THR A 137 -4.01 3.60 4.49
CA THR A 137 -2.62 3.31 4.92
C THR A 137 -2.52 2.11 5.87
N MET A 138 -3.65 1.47 6.21
CA MET A 138 -3.65 0.21 6.94
C MET A 138 -4.89 -0.60 6.55
N HIS A 139 -4.78 -1.93 6.58
CA HIS A 139 -5.95 -2.80 6.45
C HIS A 139 -5.95 -3.95 7.47
N ILE A 140 -7.12 -4.55 7.69
CA ILE A 140 -7.27 -5.77 8.49
C ILE A 140 -7.93 -6.84 7.61
N ASP A 141 -7.17 -7.89 7.31
CA ASP A 141 -7.59 -8.96 6.41
C ASP A 141 -8.21 -10.15 7.17
N PHE A 142 -9.06 -10.93 6.53
CA PHE A 142 -9.68 -12.11 7.13
C PHE A 142 -8.94 -13.40 6.77
N ILE A 143 -8.38 -14.05 7.78
CA ILE A 143 -7.92 -15.43 7.70
C ILE A 143 -9.14 -16.35 7.77
N ILE A 144 -9.35 -17.18 6.74
CA ILE A 144 -10.45 -18.15 6.68
C ILE A 144 -9.88 -19.58 6.70
N PRO A 145 -9.88 -20.28 7.85
CA PRO A 145 -9.34 -21.63 7.97
C PRO A 145 -10.26 -22.68 7.33
N SER A 146 -9.71 -23.56 6.47
CA SER A 146 -10.50 -24.60 5.78
C SER A 146 -10.99 -25.73 6.70
N ASN A 147 -10.20 -26.13 7.71
CA ASN A 147 -10.52 -27.24 8.63
C ASN A 147 -10.60 -26.79 10.10
N GLY A 148 -10.69 -25.48 10.34
CA GLY A 148 -10.68 -24.84 11.67
C GLY A 148 -9.37 -24.95 12.45
N ASN A 149 -8.25 -25.31 11.80
CA ASN A 149 -6.92 -25.15 12.40
C ASN A 149 -6.48 -23.70 12.21
N LEU A 150 -6.58 -22.89 13.26
CA LEU A 150 -6.36 -21.44 13.16
C LEU A 150 -4.88 -21.14 13.01
N SER A 151 -4.03 -21.86 13.77
CA SER A 151 -2.58 -21.70 13.78
C SER A 151 -1.97 -21.92 12.40
N ALA A 152 -2.35 -23.00 11.73
CA ALA A 152 -1.88 -23.31 10.39
C ALA A 152 -2.38 -22.28 9.35
N ALA A 153 -3.63 -21.82 9.47
CA ALA A 153 -4.18 -20.82 8.56
C ALA A 153 -3.46 -19.47 8.71
N PHE A 154 -3.14 -19.06 9.94
CA PHE A 154 -2.36 -17.86 10.21
C PHE A 154 -0.95 -17.93 9.59
N ASP A 155 -0.23 -19.05 9.78
CA ASP A 155 1.11 -19.22 9.21
C ASP A 155 1.08 -19.19 7.66
N VAL A 156 -0.03 -19.56 7.02
CA VAL A 156 -0.22 -19.42 5.56
C VAL A 156 -0.41 -17.95 5.17
N TYR A 157 -1.27 -17.22 5.88
CA TYR A 157 -1.51 -15.80 5.58
C TYR A 157 -0.29 -14.93 5.86
N GLU A 158 0.48 -15.19 6.91
CA GLU A 158 1.76 -14.54 7.16
C GLU A 158 2.73 -14.70 5.97
N LYS A 159 2.73 -15.86 5.31
CA LYS A 159 3.55 -16.07 4.10
C LYS A 159 3.03 -15.26 2.91
N LYS A 160 1.71 -15.18 2.73
CA LYS A 160 1.08 -14.37 1.66
C LYS A 160 1.38 -12.89 1.86
N ALA A 161 1.31 -12.43 3.11
CA ALA A 161 1.52 -11.03 3.49
C ALA A 161 3.00 -10.58 3.47
N LYS A 162 3.96 -11.47 3.18
CA LYS A 162 5.37 -11.07 2.94
C LYS A 162 5.55 -10.11 1.77
N LYS A 163 4.56 -10.01 0.88
CA LYS A 163 4.54 -9.06 -0.24
C LYS A 163 3.93 -7.70 0.11
N SER A 164 3.49 -7.50 1.36
CA SER A 164 2.84 -6.27 1.78
C SER A 164 3.76 -5.04 1.60
N CYS A 165 3.18 -3.93 1.17
CA CYS A 165 3.78 -2.60 1.06
C CYS A 165 3.15 -1.58 2.03
N MET A 166 2.22 -2.01 2.89
CA MET A 166 1.47 -1.20 3.84
C MET A 166 1.30 -1.97 5.15
N ASP A 167 1.10 -1.26 6.27
CA ASP A 167 0.79 -1.89 7.56
C ASP A 167 -0.53 -2.68 7.50
N TYR A 168 -0.59 -3.78 8.23
CA TYR A 168 -1.75 -4.66 8.23
C TYR A 168 -1.98 -5.42 9.55
N GLY A 169 -3.20 -5.91 9.71
CA GLY A 169 -3.59 -6.85 10.76
C GLY A 169 -4.41 -8.00 10.20
N PHE A 170 -4.77 -8.94 11.09
CA PHE A 170 -5.64 -10.06 10.74
C PHE A 170 -6.79 -10.22 11.72
N HIS A 171 -7.98 -10.41 11.16
CA HIS A 171 -9.07 -11.14 11.78
C HIS A 171 -8.90 -12.63 11.50
N VAL A 172 -9.30 -13.49 12.44
CA VAL A 172 -9.31 -14.94 12.26
C VAL A 172 -10.74 -15.44 12.35
N ALA A 173 -11.27 -15.97 11.25
CA ALA A 173 -12.63 -16.49 11.20
C ALA A 173 -12.72 -17.83 11.97
N ILE A 174 -13.76 -17.95 12.80
CA ILE A 174 -14.10 -19.20 13.50
C ILE A 174 -15.15 -19.93 12.67
N THR A 175 -14.69 -20.82 11.78
CA THR A 175 -15.55 -21.54 10.82
C THR A 175 -16.16 -22.83 11.37
N LYS A 176 -15.67 -23.29 12.53
CA LYS A 176 -16.21 -24.42 13.31
C LYS A 176 -15.85 -24.24 14.78
N TRP A 177 -16.42 -25.07 15.65
CA TRP A 177 -16.13 -25.05 17.09
C TRP A 177 -15.71 -26.43 17.60
N ASP A 178 -14.57 -26.49 18.27
CA ASP A 178 -14.10 -27.63 19.09
C ASP A 178 -13.09 -27.14 20.15
N GLU A 179 -12.69 -28.01 21.07
CA GLU A 179 -11.70 -27.70 22.12
C GLU A 179 -10.33 -27.28 21.55
N GLY A 180 -9.98 -27.75 20.34
CA GLY A 180 -8.78 -27.33 19.63
C GLY A 180 -8.85 -25.87 19.21
N VAL A 181 -9.97 -25.46 18.60
CA VAL A 181 -10.25 -24.08 18.22
C VAL A 181 -10.19 -23.16 19.44
N SER A 182 -10.80 -23.56 20.57
CA SER A 182 -10.77 -22.76 21.81
C SER A 182 -9.33 -22.51 22.29
N ARG A 183 -8.47 -23.53 22.26
CA ARG A 183 -7.05 -23.39 22.62
C ARG A 183 -6.28 -22.53 21.62
N ASP A 184 -6.51 -22.73 20.32
CA ASP A 184 -5.89 -21.93 19.26
C ASP A 184 -6.25 -20.44 19.41
N MET A 185 -7.50 -20.10 19.76
CA MET A 185 -7.90 -18.71 20.01
C MET A 185 -7.10 -18.06 21.14
N GLU A 186 -6.90 -18.77 22.25
CA GLU A 186 -6.07 -18.29 23.35
C GLU A 186 -4.62 -18.07 22.90
N LEU A 187 -4.08 -19.02 22.13
CA LEU A 187 -2.74 -18.90 21.57
C LEU A 187 -2.62 -17.69 20.62
N MET A 188 -3.60 -17.45 19.76
CA MET A 188 -3.57 -16.32 18.81
C MET A 188 -3.51 -14.97 19.53
N VAL A 189 -4.32 -14.80 20.58
CA VAL A 189 -4.32 -13.57 21.38
C VAL A 189 -3.00 -13.41 22.12
N LYS A 190 -2.44 -14.50 22.68
CA LYS A 190 -1.20 -14.44 23.47
C LYS A 190 0.08 -14.34 22.63
N ARG A 191 0.13 -15.00 21.47
CA ARG A 191 1.32 -15.12 20.61
C ARG A 191 1.81 -13.76 20.10
N LYS A 192 0.92 -12.77 19.93
CA LYS A 192 1.31 -11.41 19.53
C LYS A 192 1.99 -10.57 20.62
N TYR A 193 2.02 -11.01 21.89
CA TYR A 193 2.76 -10.32 22.96
C TYR A 193 4.26 -10.67 23.03
N GLN A 194 4.78 -11.53 22.13
CA GLN A 194 6.17 -12.01 22.19
C GLN A 194 7.06 -11.56 21.01
N LEU A 195 6.53 -10.75 20.08
CA LEU A 195 7.23 -10.39 18.83
C LEU A 195 7.46 -8.88 18.64
N PHE A 196 7.28 -8.08 19.71
CA PHE A 196 7.68 -6.67 19.78
C PHE A 196 8.58 -6.44 20.99
#